data_AF-A0A6P0TLP6-F1
#
_entry.id   AF-A0A6P0TLP6-F1
#
_cell.length_a   1.000
_cell.length_b   1.000
_cell.length_c   1.000
_cell.angle_alpha   90.00
_cell.angle_beta   90.00
_cell.angle_gamma   90.00
#
_symmetry.space_group_name_H-M   'P 1'
#
loop_
_entity.id
_entity.type
_entity.pdbx_description
1 polymer ?
#
loop_
_entity_poly.entity_id
_entity_poly.type
_entity_poly.pdbx_seq_one_letter_code
_entity_poly.pdbx_strand_id
1 'polypeptide(L)'
;MTTPSTAEEWLSVSRDRGADANGIVQNRPTSVGSVYMAGYAIECSLKALLQARNQPFPKHGEQGHNLRNLWQSSGFRLSDLSDSKGAKAFFINQWNTSLRYER
;
A
#
# COMPACT_ATOMS: atom_id res chain seq x y z
N MET A 1 -10.96 -3.32 -14.76
CA MET A 1 -11.18 -2.51 -13.55
C MET A 1 -10.89 -1.07 -13.91
N THR A 2 -11.86 -0.19 -13.70
CA THR A 2 -11.67 1.26 -13.76
C THR A 2 -10.69 1.67 -12.66
N THR A 3 -9.72 2.52 -13.01
CA THR A 3 -8.81 3.11 -12.04
C THR A 3 -9.60 3.96 -11.04
N PRO A 4 -9.44 3.78 -9.72
CA PRO A 4 -10.10 4.62 -8.74
C PRO A 4 -9.80 6.10 -8.98
N SER A 5 -10.84 6.91 -8.91
CA SER A 5 -10.86 8.34 -9.24
C SER A 5 -11.20 9.22 -8.04
N THR A 6 -11.86 8.66 -7.03
CA THR A 6 -12.21 9.35 -5.77
C THR A 6 -11.48 8.76 -4.57
N ALA A 7 -11.36 9.53 -3.48
CA ALA A 7 -10.77 9.04 -2.24
C ALA A 7 -11.56 7.85 -1.67
N GLU A 8 -12.89 7.85 -1.82
CA GLU A 8 -13.75 6.76 -1.37
C GLU A 8 -13.52 5.46 -2.16
N GLU A 9 -13.38 5.57 -3.49
CA GLU A 9 -13.05 4.42 -4.33
C GLU A 9 -11.68 3.83 -3.96
N TRP A 10 -10.67 4.68 -3.72
CA TRP A 10 -9.36 4.24 -3.24
C TRP A 10 -9.45 3.53 -1.88
N LEU A 11 -10.23 4.05 -0.93
CA LEU A 11 -10.46 3.41 0.37
C LEU A 11 -11.20 2.08 0.23
N SER A 12 -12.13 1.97 -0.73
CA SER A 12 -12.81 0.69 -0.99
C SER A 12 -11.81 -0.36 -1.45
N VAL A 13 -10.97 -0.05 -2.43
CA VAL A 13 -9.93 -0.98 -2.90
C VAL A 13 -8.96 -1.32 -1.77
N SER A 14 -8.57 -0.35 -0.95
CA SER A 14 -7.71 -0.59 0.22
C SER A 14 -8.30 -1.62 1.18
N ARG A 15 -9.60 -1.50 1.51
CA ARG A 15 -10.30 -2.47 2.38
C ARG A 15 -10.35 -3.86 1.75
N ASP A 16 -10.69 -3.95 0.47
CA ASP A 16 -10.76 -5.23 -0.25
C ASP A 16 -9.40 -5.94 -0.24
N ARG A 17 -8.30 -5.22 -0.50
CA ARG A 17 -6.94 -5.78 -0.48
C ARG A 17 -6.47 -6.14 0.93
N GLY A 18 -6.88 -5.38 1.95
CA GLY A 18 -6.65 -5.74 3.35
C GLY A 18 -7.35 -7.05 3.73
N ALA A 19 -8.60 -7.22 3.28
CA ALA A 19 -9.35 -8.47 3.47
C ALA A 19 -8.70 -9.65 2.74
N ASP A 20 -8.25 -9.45 1.49
CA ASP A 20 -7.50 -10.45 0.74
C ASP A 20 -6.23 -10.88 1.47
N ALA A 21 -5.46 -9.91 2.00
CA ALA A 21 -4.24 -10.20 2.77
C ALA A 21 -4.53 -11.09 3.98
N ASN A 22 -5.56 -10.75 4.77
CA ASN A 22 -5.98 -11.55 5.92
C ASN A 22 -6.44 -12.96 5.51
N GLY A 23 -7.21 -13.07 4.43
CA GLY A 23 -7.65 -14.35 3.88
C GLY A 23 -6.47 -15.23 3.44
N ILE A 24 -5.44 -14.64 2.82
CA ILE A 24 -4.23 -15.39 2.41
C ILE A 24 -3.44 -15.87 3.62
N VAL A 25 -3.23 -15.03 4.65
CA VAL A 25 -2.51 -15.45 5.86
C VAL A 25 -3.18 -16.66 6.52
N GLN A 26 -4.52 -16.66 6.60
CA GLN A 26 -5.27 -17.74 7.24
C GLN A 26 -5.24 -19.05 6.45
N ASN A 27 -5.31 -18.97 5.11
CA ASN A 27 -5.46 -20.17 4.27
C ASN A 27 -4.14 -20.65 3.64
N ARG A 28 -3.15 -19.77 3.52
CA ARG A 28 -1.85 -19.99 2.84
C ARG A 28 -0.75 -19.18 3.56
N PRO A 29 -0.41 -19.50 4.82
CA PRO A 29 0.45 -18.67 5.67
C PRO A 29 1.87 -18.47 5.14
N THR A 30 2.35 -19.35 4.27
CA THR A 30 3.67 -19.25 3.62
C THR A 30 3.65 -18.42 2.33
N SER A 31 2.49 -17.95 1.88
CA SER A 31 2.38 -17.22 0.63
C SER A 31 2.79 -15.76 0.79
N VAL A 32 3.76 -15.34 -0.03
CA VAL A 32 4.14 -13.93 -0.22
C VAL A 32 2.97 -13.05 -0.71
N GLY A 33 1.92 -13.67 -1.25
CA GLY A 33 0.71 -12.98 -1.68
C GLY A 33 0.04 -12.17 -0.56
N SER A 34 0.13 -12.61 0.69
CA SER A 34 -0.38 -11.84 1.84
C SER A 34 0.37 -10.52 2.02
N VAL A 35 1.70 -10.57 1.91
CA VAL A 35 2.59 -9.40 1.99
C VAL A 35 2.34 -8.46 0.81
N TYR A 36 2.18 -9.01 -0.39
CA TYR A 36 1.82 -8.22 -1.58
C TYR A 36 0.51 -7.46 -1.37
N MET A 37 -0.57 -8.16 -0.96
CA MET A 37 -1.89 -7.54 -0.77
C MET A 37 -1.90 -6.50 0.36
N ALA A 38 -1.17 -6.74 1.44
CA ALA A 38 -1.06 -5.78 2.55
C ALA A 38 -0.40 -4.46 2.11
N GLY A 39 0.72 -4.52 1.36
CA GLY A 39 1.33 -3.30 0.85
C GLY A 39 0.46 -2.59 -0.20
N TYR A 40 -0.31 -3.35 -0.99
CA TYR A 40 -1.25 -2.74 -1.94
C TYR A 40 -2.39 -2.01 -1.21
N ALA A 41 -2.88 -2.56 -0.09
CA ALA A 41 -3.86 -1.88 0.74
C ALA A 41 -3.33 -0.53 1.28
N ILE A 42 -2.07 -0.49 1.74
CA ILE A 42 -1.39 0.73 2.20
C ILE A 42 -1.26 1.75 1.07
N GLU A 43 -0.85 1.30 -0.13
CA GLU A 43 -0.75 2.16 -1.32
C GLU A 43 -2.08 2.87 -1.60
N CYS A 44 -3.18 2.11 -1.62
CA CYS A 44 -4.50 2.66 -1.86
C CYS A 44 -4.94 3.64 -0.76
N SER A 45 -4.63 3.38 0.52
CA SER A 45 -4.92 4.34 1.60
C SER A 45 -4.16 5.66 1.44
N LEU A 46 -2.88 5.61 1.07
CA LEU A 46 -2.08 6.82 0.85
C LEU A 46 -2.58 7.62 -0.36
N LYS A 47 -2.95 6.93 -1.45
CA LYS A 47 -3.57 7.57 -2.61
C LYS A 47 -4.91 8.23 -2.28
N ALA A 48 -5.73 7.57 -1.44
CA ALA A 48 -6.97 8.18 -0.95
C ALA A 48 -6.71 9.47 -0.17
N LEU A 49 -5.70 9.47 0.71
CA LEU A 49 -5.34 10.65 1.50
C LEU A 49 -4.86 11.81 0.62
N LEU A 50 -3.98 11.53 -0.34
CA LEU A 50 -3.48 12.52 -1.29
C LEU A 50 -4.63 13.10 -2.14
N GLN A 51 -5.53 12.23 -2.62
CA GLN A 51 -6.72 12.63 -3.37
C GLN A 51 -7.64 13.52 -2.52
N ALA A 52 -7.90 13.16 -1.26
CA ALA A 52 -8.74 13.95 -0.35
C ALA A 52 -8.14 15.33 -0.02
N ARG A 53 -6.81 15.46 -0.10
CA ARG A 53 -6.07 16.72 0.09
C ARG A 53 -5.87 17.52 -1.20
N ASN A 54 -6.43 17.08 -2.33
CA ASN A 54 -6.18 17.65 -3.65
C ASN A 54 -4.69 17.74 -4.01
N GLN A 55 -3.87 16.81 -3.50
CA GLN A 55 -2.46 16.72 -3.83
C GLN A 55 -2.25 15.79 -5.03
N PRO A 56 -1.46 16.18 -6.05
CA PRO A 56 -1.15 15.30 -7.16
C PRO A 56 -0.29 14.13 -6.71
N PHE A 57 -0.54 12.95 -7.27
CA PHE A 57 0.25 11.75 -7.01
C PHE A 57 0.29 10.85 -8.25
N PRO A 58 1.33 10.01 -8.40
CA PRO A 58 1.40 9.05 -9.48
C PRO A 58 0.28 8.00 -9.35
N LYS A 59 -0.61 7.93 -10.35
CA LYS A 59 -1.71 6.95 -10.38
C LYS A 59 -1.28 5.60 -10.98
N HIS A 60 -0.23 5.61 -11.81
CA HIS A 60 0.21 4.48 -12.65
C HIS A 60 1.73 4.36 -12.68
N GLY A 61 2.22 3.23 -13.22
CA GLY A 61 3.64 2.94 -13.39
C GLY A 61 4.36 2.65 -12.08
N GLU A 62 5.66 2.40 -12.15
CA GLU A 62 6.49 2.07 -10.97
C GLU A 62 6.39 3.13 -9.87
N GLN A 63 6.31 4.41 -10.24
CA GLN A 63 6.15 5.51 -9.28
C GLN A 63 4.80 5.48 -8.55
N GLY A 64 3.76 4.94 -9.19
CA GLY A 64 2.46 4.71 -8.55
C GLY A 64 2.48 3.64 -7.46
N HIS A 65 3.53 2.81 -7.42
CA HIS A 65 3.73 1.74 -6.45
C HIS A 65 4.85 2.05 -5.46
N ASN A 66 5.44 3.25 -5.52
CA ASN A 66 6.51 3.65 -4.61
C ASN A 66 5.91 4.14 -3.28
N LEU A 67 5.75 3.21 -2.33
CA LEU A 67 5.18 3.50 -1.01
C LEU A 67 5.96 4.56 -0.24
N ARG A 68 7.29 4.63 -0.38
CA ARG A 68 8.11 5.68 0.26
C ARG A 68 7.75 7.07 -0.25
N ASN A 69 7.64 7.22 -1.56
CA ASN A 69 7.26 8.50 -2.16
C ASN A 69 5.82 8.88 -1.76
N LEU A 70 4.87 7.93 -1.79
CA LEU A 70 3.49 8.19 -1.37
C LEU A 70 3.39 8.58 0.12
N TRP A 71 4.18 7.94 0.99
CA TRP A 71 4.26 8.25 2.41
C TRP A 71 4.75 9.68 2.66
N GLN A 72 5.86 10.05 2.01
CA GLN A 72 6.46 11.38 2.13
C GLN A 72 5.56 12.47 1.53
N SER A 73 4.97 12.23 0.35
CA SER A 73 4.01 13.16 -0.26
C SER A 73 2.77 13.36 0.61
N SER A 74 2.40 12.36 1.41
CA SER A 74 1.31 12.46 2.39
C SER A 74 1.70 13.28 3.63
N GLY A 75 2.90 13.85 3.67
CA GLY A 75 3.40 14.68 4.77
C GLY A 75 3.92 13.90 5.97
N PHE A 76 4.03 12.57 5.86
CA PHE A 76 4.56 11.73 6.93
C PHE A 76 6.08 11.60 6.82
N ARG A 77 6.74 11.54 7.98
CA ARG A 77 8.17 11.24 8.10
C ARG A 77 8.33 9.76 8.48
N LEU A 78 9.45 9.16 8.11
CA LEU A 78 9.74 7.78 8.55
C LEU A 78 9.90 7.70 10.08
N SER A 79 10.36 8.77 10.71
CA SER A 79 10.43 8.91 12.17
C SER A 79 9.06 8.74 12.84
N ASP A 80 7.96 9.02 12.13
CA ASP A 80 6.61 8.99 12.71
C ASP A 80 6.12 7.57 12.98
N LEU A 81 6.70 6.56 12.32
CA LEU A 81 6.29 5.16 12.48
C LEU A 81 6.60 4.60 13.87
N SER A 82 7.53 5.24 14.62
CA SER A 82 8.01 4.80 15.93
C SER A 82 8.28 3.28 15.92
N ASP A 83 9.00 2.82 14.90
CA ASP A 83 9.12 1.40 14.56
C ASP A 83 10.49 0.85 14.94
N SER A 84 10.67 0.60 16.24
CA SER A 84 11.94 0.09 16.78
C SER A 84 12.31 -1.31 16.28
N LYS A 85 11.36 -2.06 15.71
CA LYS A 85 11.56 -3.42 15.20
C LYS A 85 11.57 -3.52 13.67
N GLY A 86 11.35 -2.41 12.96
CA GLY A 86 11.37 -2.36 11.48
C GLY A 86 10.17 -3.01 10.78
N ALA A 87 9.18 -3.52 11.52
CA ALA A 87 8.03 -4.23 10.95
C ALA A 87 7.07 -3.33 10.17
N LYS A 88 6.92 -2.07 10.59
CA LYS A 88 6.08 -1.08 9.90
C LYS A 88 6.83 -0.46 8.71
N ALA A 89 8.11 -0.17 8.90
CA ALA A 89 9.00 0.39 7.89
C ALA A 89 9.29 -0.62 6.76
N PHE A 90 9.09 -1.92 7.01
CA PHE A 90 9.20 -2.97 6.00
C PHE A 90 8.43 -2.63 4.72
N PHE A 91 7.15 -2.28 4.83
CA PHE A 91 6.33 -1.96 3.64
C PHE A 91 6.81 -0.71 2.91
N ILE A 92 7.40 0.25 3.62
CA ILE A 92 7.90 1.46 2.98
C ILE A 92 9.27 1.22 2.30
N ASN A 93 10.07 0.30 2.84
CA ASN A 93 11.45 0.12 2.44
C ASN A 93 11.67 -1.06 1.48
N GLN A 94 10.86 -2.12 1.58
CA GLN A 94 11.10 -3.41 0.93
C GLN A 94 9.95 -3.84 0.02
N TRP A 95 8.74 -3.36 0.25
CA TRP A 95 7.59 -3.75 -0.57
C TRP A 95 7.62 -3.06 -1.93
N ASN A 96 7.38 -3.85 -2.98
CA ASN A 96 7.12 -3.37 -4.32
C ASN A 96 6.28 -4.40 -5.09
N THR A 97 5.83 -4.08 -6.30
CA THR A 97 4.92 -4.97 -7.06
C THR A 97 5.58 -6.25 -7.60
N SER A 98 6.91 -6.38 -7.57
CA SER A 98 7.62 -7.61 -7.93
C SER A 98 7.24 -8.80 -7.04
N LEU A 99 6.85 -8.54 -5.79
CA LEU A 99 6.40 -9.55 -4.83
C LEU A 99 5.25 -10.42 -5.37
N ARG A 100 4.47 -9.92 -6.34
CA ARG A 100 3.41 -10.69 -7.01
C ARG A 100 3.92 -11.86 -7.86
N TYR A 101 5.22 -11.85 -8.21
CA TYR A 101 5.86 -12.87 -9.05
C TYR A 101 6.75 -13.82 -8.26
N GLU A 102 7.00 -13.52 -6.99
CA GLU A 102 7.75 -14.40 -6.09
C GLU A 102 6.89 -15.63 -5.75
N ARG A 103 7.52 -16.81 -5.70
CA ARG A 103 6.87 -18.10 -5.47
C ARG A 103 7.34 -18.73 -4.18
#